data_AF-A0A221SYE6-F1
#
_entry.id   AF-A0A221SYE6-F1
#
_cell.length_a   1.000
_cell.length_b   1.000
_cell.length_c   1.000
_cell.angle_alpha   90.00
_cell.angle_beta   90.00
_cell.angle_gamma   90.00
#
_symmetry.space_group_name_H-M   'P 1'
#
loop_
_entity.id
_entity.type
_entity.pdbx_description
1 polymer ?
#
loop_
_entity_poly.entity_id
_entity_poly.type
_entity_poly.pdbx_seq_one_letter_code
_entity_poly.pdbx_strand_id
1 'polypeptide(L)' 'MTQPPEPPGRGTSTRPEFVMSVWRSRAGHWQGRLKSVRDGSERHLSDLNELLDVLDHWTSGAPRREPHAEA' A
#
# COMPACT_ATOMS: atom_id res chain seq x y z
N MET A 1 19.08 -41.29 3.21
CA MET A 1 18.99 -40.23 2.18
C MET A 1 18.33 -39.04 2.85
N THR A 2 19.10 -38.02 3.22
CA THR A 2 18.60 -36.84 3.96
C THR A 2 18.15 -35.81 2.94
N GLN A 3 16.85 -35.51 2.93
CA GLN A 3 16.28 -34.46 2.09
C GLN A 3 16.93 -33.11 2.46
N PRO A 4 17.40 -32.30 1.48
CA PRO A 4 17.93 -30.98 1.78
C PRO A 4 16.83 -30.09 2.38
N PRO A 5 17.16 -29.16 3.28
CA PRO A 5 16.17 -28.25 3.85
C PRO A 5 15.52 -27.45 2.72
N GLU A 6 14.18 -27.46 2.68
CA GLU A 6 13.43 -26.62 1.74
C GLU A 6 13.83 -25.14 1.95
N PRO A 7 14.02 -24.35 0.87
CA PRO A 7 14.32 -22.93 1.01
C PRO A 7 13.19 -22.25 1.78
N PRO A 8 13.48 -21.27 2.65
CA PRO A 8 12.45 -20.56 3.41
C PRO A 8 11.40 -20.06 2.43
N GLY A 9 10.14 -20.44 2.69
CA GLY A 9 9.03 -20.29 1.77
C GLY A 9 9.06 -18.93 1.09
N ARG A 10 8.96 -18.94 -0.25
CA ARG A 10 8.76 -17.73 -1.05
C ARG A 10 7.66 -16.92 -0.37
N GLY A 11 8.04 -15.77 0.19
CA GLY A 11 7.13 -14.89 0.91
C GLY A 11 5.83 -14.76 0.13
N THR A 12 4.71 -14.87 0.84
CA THR A 12 3.37 -14.77 0.27
C THR A 12 3.37 -13.67 -0.77
N SER A 13 3.19 -14.04 -2.04
CA SER A 13 3.13 -13.09 -3.15
C SER A 13 1.91 -12.22 -2.90
N THR A 14 2.15 -11.13 -2.17
CA THR A 14 1.09 -10.26 -1.72
C THR A 14 0.80 -9.39 -2.92
N ARG A 15 -0.26 -9.74 -3.64
CA ARG A 15 -0.67 -8.99 -4.83
C ARG A 15 -0.78 -7.51 -4.43
N PRO A 16 -0.13 -6.58 -5.18
CA PRO A 16 -0.15 -5.17 -4.83
C PRO A 16 -1.58 -4.64 -4.84
N GLU A 17 -1.97 -3.93 -3.78
CA GLU A 17 -3.28 -3.29 -3.65
C GLU A 17 -3.33 -1.94 -4.37
N PHE A 18 -2.18 -1.26 -4.44
CA PHE A 18 -2.06 0.07 -5.02
C PHE A 18 -0.83 0.17 -5.93
N VAL A 19 -0.93 1.01 -6.96
CA VAL A 19 0.19 1.40 -7.82
C VAL A 19 0.27 2.93 -7.81
N MET A 20 1.49 3.45 -7.69
CA MET A 20 1.74 4.89 -7.68
C MET A 20 2.68 5.29 -8.80
N SER A 21 2.35 6.39 -9.49
CA SER A 21 3.29 7.12 -10.35
C SER A 21 3.70 8.41 -9.66
N VAL A 22 4.99 8.73 -9.65
CA VAL A 22 5.56 9.89 -8.94
C VAL A 22 6.41 10.70 -9.92
N TRP A 23 6.28 12.02 -9.89
CA TRP A 23 7.05 12.92 -10.75
C TRP A 23 7.29 14.27 -10.07
N ARG A 24 8.30 14.99 -10.55
CA ARG A 24 8.63 16.34 -10.05
C ARG A 24 7.84 17.39 -10.84
N SER A 25 7.22 18.33 -10.12
CA SER A 25 6.55 19.50 -10.70
C SER A 25 7.58 20.50 -11.23
N ARG A 26 7.13 21.46 -12.06
CA ARG A 26 7.97 22.58 -12.54
C ARG A 26 8.49 23.46 -11.39
N ALA A 27 7.73 23.56 -10.31
CA ALA A 27 8.12 24.29 -9.11
C ALA A 27 9.02 23.45 -8.17
N GLY A 28 9.35 22.21 -8.55
CA GLY A 28 10.19 21.34 -7.73
C GLY A 28 9.44 20.73 -6.55
N HIS A 29 8.15 20.47 -6.65
CA HIS A 29 7.41 19.67 -5.66
C HIS A 29 7.24 18.23 -6.16
N TRP A 30 7.17 17.26 -5.25
CA TRP A 30 6.84 15.89 -5.63
C TRP A 30 5.33 15.76 -5.74
N GLN A 31 4.87 15.40 -6.92
CA GLN A 31 3.47 15.09 -7.21
C GLN A 31 3.35 13.61 -7.51
N GLY A 32 2.14 13.09 -7.39
CA GLY A 32 1.88 11.71 -7.73
C GLY A 32 0.45 11.43 -8.13
N ARG A 33 0.23 10.23 -8.64
CA ARG A 33 -1.09 9.66 -8.84
C ARG A 33 -1.09 8.27 -8.26
N LEU A 34 -2.03 8.03 -7.34
CA LEU A 34 -2.26 6.74 -6.73
C LEU A 34 -3.47 6.07 -7.38
N LYS A 35 -3.33 4.79 -7.70
CA LYS A 35 -4.39 3.96 -8.27
C LYS A 35 -4.59 2.71 -7.44
N SER A 36 -5.83 2.45 -7.05
CA SER A 36 -6.23 1.16 -6.48
C SER A 36 -6.34 0.12 -7.58
N VAL A 37 -5.72 -1.04 -7.35
CA VAL A 37 -5.78 -2.21 -8.25
C VAL A 37 -7.09 -2.98 -8.08
N ARG A 38 -7.79 -2.79 -6.96
CA ARG A 38 -9.03 -3.52 -6.62
C ARG A 38 -10.22 -3.04 -7.42
N ASP A 39 -10.45 -1.73 -7.41
CA ASP A 39 -11.63 -1.07 -7.96
C ASP A 39 -11.28 -0.09 -9.11
N GLY A 40 -10.00 0.14 -9.35
CA GLY A 40 -9.52 1.07 -10.36
C GLY A 40 -9.60 2.54 -9.98
N SER A 41 -10.00 2.87 -8.74
CA SER A 41 -10.10 4.25 -8.25
C SER A 41 -8.75 4.96 -8.33
N GLU A 42 -8.74 6.20 -8.81
CA GLU A 42 -7.55 7.03 -8.97
C GLU A 42 -7.65 8.32 -8.15
N ARG A 43 -6.54 8.73 -7.54
CA ARG A 43 -6.42 10.03 -6.86
C ARG A 43 -5.10 10.71 -7.22
N HIS A 44 -5.17 12.00 -7.51
CA HIS A 44 -4.01 12.86 -7.74
C HIS A 44 -3.52 13.42 -6.40
N LEU A 45 -2.20 13.55 -6.26
CA LEU A 45 -1.51 14.10 -5.09
C LEU A 45 -0.68 15.29 -5.56
N SER A 46 -1.03 16.48 -5.06
CA SER A 46 -0.29 17.71 -5.36
C SER A 46 0.98 17.83 -4.53
N ASP A 47 0.99 17.22 -3.35
CA ASP A 47 2.16 17.02 -2.50
C ASP A 47 2.23 15.56 -2.03
N LEU A 48 3.43 14.98 -1.97
CA LEU A 48 3.64 13.61 -1.50
C LEU A 48 3.25 13.43 -0.02
N ASN A 49 3.26 14.49 0.78
CA ASN A 49 2.82 14.45 2.18
C ASN A 49 1.34 14.08 2.31
N GLU A 50 0.51 14.39 1.31
CA GLU A 50 -0.92 14.01 1.29
C GLU A 50 -1.13 12.49 1.12
N LEU A 51 -0.09 11.74 0.71
CA LEU A 51 -0.20 10.31 0.43
C LEU A 51 -0.68 9.51 1.64
N LEU A 52 -0.23 9.86 2.85
CA LEU A 52 -0.58 9.14 4.07
C LEU A 52 -2.07 9.26 4.38
N ASP A 53 -2.64 10.46 4.24
CA ASP A 53 -4.07 10.69 4.45
C ASP A 53 -4.93 9.96 3.41
N VAL A 54 -4.45 9.90 2.16
CA VAL A 54 -5.14 9.14 1.10
C VAL A 54 -5.11 7.65 1.37
N LEU A 55 -3.96 7.11 1.80
CA LEU A 55 -3.83 5.70 2.15
C LEU A 55 -4.68 5.35 3.37
N ASP A 56 -4.68 6.20 4.42
CA ASP A 56 -5.55 6.02 5.58
C ASP A 56 -7.01 5.98 5.15
N HIS A 57 -7.49 6.96 4.38
CA HIS A 57 -8.87 6.98 3.90
C HIS A 57 -9.25 5.72 3.09
N TRP A 58 -8.34 5.18 2.27
CA TRP A 58 -8.60 3.99 1.44
C TRP A 58 -8.47 2.67 2.20
N THR A 59 -7.72 2.64 3.30
CA THR A 59 -7.45 1.42 4.09
C THR A 59 -8.27 1.35 5.39
N SER A 60 -8.70 2.49 5.92
CA SER A 60 -9.53 2.63 7.14
C SER A 60 -10.97 2.09 6.96
N GLY A 61 -11.34 1.71 5.73
CA GLY A 61 -12.53 0.88 5.46
C GLY A 61 -12.38 -0.61 5.85
N ALA A 62 -11.19 -1.07 6.25
CA ALA A 62 -11.03 -2.37 6.89
C ALA A 62 -11.44 -2.24 8.36
N PRO A 63 -12.33 -3.11 8.90
CA PRO A 63 -12.67 -3.05 10.31
C PRO A 63 -11.38 -3.20 11.12
N ARG A 64 -11.05 -2.15 11.88
CA ARG A 64 -10.02 -2.20 12.92
C ARG A 64 -10.42 -3.36 13.82
N ARG A 65 -9.74 -4.51 13.68
CA ARG A 65 -9.84 -5.58 14.67
C ARG A 65 -9.32 -4.98 15.96
N GLU A 66 -10.24 -4.58 16.82
CA GLU A 66 -9.95 -4.25 18.20
C GLU A 66 -9.23 -5.49 18.77
N PRO A 67 -8.03 -5.35 19.36
CA PRO A 67 -7.40 -6.45 20.06
C PRO A 67 -8.35 -6.83 21.19
N HIS A 68 -8.87 -8.06 21.12
CA HIS A 68 -9.67 -8.68 22.16
C HIS A 68 -8.93 -8.48 23.49
N ALA A 69 -9.46 -7.63 24.36
CA ALA A 69 -8.97 -7.49 25.71
C ALA A 69 -9.21 -8.84 26.40
N GLU A 70 -8.13 -9.56 26.69
CA GLU A 70 -8.13 -10.71 27.57
C GLU A 70 -7.15 -10.38 28.71
N ALA A 71 -7.73 -10.02 29.86
CA ALA A 71 -7.28 -10.34 31.22
C ALA A 71 -8.19 -9.62 32.23
#